data_AF-A0A7C6FFP2-F1
#
_entry.id   AF-A0A7C6FFP2-F1
#
_cell.length_a   1.000
_cell.length_b   1.000
_cell.length_c   1.000
_cell.angle_alpha   90.00
_cell.angle_beta   90.00
_cell.angle_gamma   90.00
#
_symmetry.space_group_name_H-M   'P 1'
#
loop_
_entity.id
_entity.type
_entity.pdbx_description
1 polymer ?
#
loop_
_entity_poly.entity_id
_entity_poly.type
_entity_poly.pdbx_seq_one_letter_code
_entity_poly.pdbx_strand_id
1 'polypeptide(L)'
;RPQDLIVKSVINKSGLKVYIIKSIDKKLPLEDIAQAKNLEMNALLTEIDSIVASGTKLNIQYCIDEMVDPYHQEEILDLLRESEYDNIHEILEELGEDEYTEEEVRLMRIVFLSKFG
;
A
#
# COMPACT_ATOMS: atom_id res chain seq x y z
N ARG A 1 16.71 12.46 35.46
CA ARG A 1 17.20 11.51 34.42
C ARG A 1 16.19 11.58 33.28
N PRO A 2 16.64 11.75 32.04
CA PRO A 2 15.86 12.41 31.01
C PRO A 2 14.77 11.51 30.46
N GLN A 3 13.63 12.15 30.19
CA GLN A 3 12.45 11.61 29.54
C GLN A 3 12.74 11.48 28.04
N ASP A 4 13.63 10.57 27.68
CA ASP A 4 13.88 10.25 26.28
C ASP A 4 12.95 9.10 25.87
N LEU A 5 12.12 9.36 24.85
CA LEU A 5 11.51 8.41 23.89
C LEU A 5 10.02 8.63 23.55
N ILE A 6 9.41 9.79 23.86
CA ILE A 6 8.03 10.10 23.41
C ILE A 6 7.98 11.22 22.36
N VAL A 7 9.11 11.66 21.81
CA VAL A 7 9.14 12.78 20.85
C VAL A 7 10.01 12.50 19.63
N LYS A 8 9.62 11.52 18.78
CA LYS A 8 10.18 11.40 17.42
C LYS A 8 9.21 11.01 16.30
N SER A 9 7.91 10.80 16.54
CA SER A 9 7.02 10.34 15.45
C SER A 9 6.57 11.44 14.45
N VAL A 10 6.94 12.70 14.69
CA VAL A 10 6.63 13.84 13.79
C VAL A 10 7.82 14.24 12.92
N ILE A 11 9.01 13.69 13.15
CA ILE A 11 10.24 14.18 12.53
C ILE A 11 10.53 13.36 11.27
N ASN A 12 10.06 13.90 10.14
CA ASN A 12 10.45 13.58 8.77
C ASN A 12 9.54 12.61 7.96
N LYS A 13 8.21 12.75 8.09
CA LYS A 13 7.24 12.08 7.20
C LYS A 13 7.55 12.34 5.71
N SER A 14 7.93 13.57 5.35
CA SER A 14 8.32 13.90 3.97
C SER A 14 9.55 13.12 3.49
N GLY A 15 10.57 12.97 4.33
CA GLY A 15 11.77 12.19 4.01
C GLY A 15 11.48 10.69 3.88
N LEU A 16 10.57 10.15 4.71
CA LEU A 16 10.09 8.78 4.57
C LEU A 16 9.38 8.57 3.23
N LYS A 17 8.46 9.46 2.86
CA LYS A 17 7.76 9.39 1.57
C LYS A 17 8.71 9.42 0.38
N VAL A 18 9.68 10.34 0.39
CA VAL A 18 10.72 10.42 -0.66
C VAL A 18 11.54 9.13 -0.73
N TYR A 19 11.84 8.51 0.42
CA TYR A 19 12.54 7.22 0.44
C TYR A 19 11.70 6.10 -0.18
N ILE A 20 10.42 6.01 0.19
CA ILE A 20 9.48 5.01 -0.35
C ILE A 20 9.37 5.15 -1.87
N ILE A 21 9.12 6.37 -2.37
CA ILE A 21 9.03 6.66 -3.81
C ILE A 21 10.29 6.18 -4.54
N LYS A 22 11.48 6.60 -4.08
CA LYS A 22 12.76 6.21 -4.70
C LYS A 22 13.04 4.71 -4.65
N SER A 23 12.53 4.02 -3.64
CA SER A 23 12.73 2.58 -3.48
C SER A 23 11.80 1.80 -4.40
N ILE A 24 10.55 2.26 -4.55
CA ILE A 24 9.60 1.74 -5.52
C ILE A 24 10.10 1.96 -6.95
N ASP A 25 10.67 3.13 -7.27
CA ASP A 25 11.27 3.39 -8.58
C ASP A 25 12.43 2.43 -8.91
N LYS A 26 13.16 1.98 -7.88
CA LYS A 26 14.22 0.97 -8.00
C LYS A 26 13.70 -0.47 -7.98
N LYS A 27 12.38 -0.65 -7.82
CA LYS A 27 11.71 -1.93 -7.70
C LYS A 27 12.23 -2.80 -6.54
N LEU A 28 12.51 -2.17 -5.39
CA LEU A 28 12.86 -2.93 -4.19
C LEU A 28 11.61 -3.64 -3.63
N PRO A 29 11.71 -4.89 -3.15
CA PRO A 29 10.62 -5.57 -2.46
C PRO A 29 10.05 -4.72 -1.32
N LEU A 30 8.73 -4.72 -1.13
CA LEU A 30 8.10 -3.91 -0.08
C LEU A 30 8.59 -4.28 1.32
N GLU A 31 8.88 -5.57 1.54
CA GLU A 31 9.47 -6.07 2.78
C GLU A 31 10.84 -5.43 3.07
N ASP A 32 11.70 -5.32 2.06
CA ASP A 32 13.01 -4.67 2.18
C ASP A 32 12.87 -3.17 2.49
N ILE A 33 11.88 -2.50 1.87
CA ILE A 33 11.58 -1.09 2.13
C ILE A 33 11.13 -0.90 3.58
N ALA A 34 10.23 -1.78 4.05
CA ALA A 34 9.70 -1.77 5.41
C ALA A 34 10.83 -2.01 6.43
N GLN A 35 11.63 -3.06 6.25
CA GLN A 35 12.77 -3.37 7.12
C GLN A 35 13.79 -2.24 7.18
N ALA A 36 14.15 -1.65 6.04
CA ALA A 36 15.13 -0.55 6.00
C ALA A 36 14.70 0.71 6.78
N LYS A 37 13.41 0.82 7.11
CA LYS A 37 12.84 1.90 7.92
C LYS A 37 12.26 1.44 9.26
N ASN A 38 12.43 0.17 9.63
CA ASN A 38 11.81 -0.43 10.80
C ASN A 38 10.30 -0.16 10.85
N LEU A 39 9.62 -0.37 9.73
CA LEU A 39 8.18 -0.24 9.59
C LEU A 39 7.53 -1.63 9.53
N GLU A 40 6.35 -1.75 10.13
CA GLU A 40 5.42 -2.83 9.84
C GLU A 40 4.85 -2.66 8.43
N MET A 41 4.49 -3.76 7.75
CA MET A 41 3.94 -3.71 6.39
C MET A 41 2.70 -2.81 6.30
N ASN A 42 1.78 -2.94 7.26
CA ASN A 42 0.59 -2.08 7.32
C ASN A 42 0.92 -0.58 7.39
N ALA A 43 1.98 -0.20 8.11
CA ALA A 43 2.42 1.19 8.19
C ALA A 43 3.06 1.68 6.88
N LEU A 44 3.82 0.81 6.20
CA LEU A 44 4.34 1.10 4.86
C LEU A 44 3.21 1.32 3.86
N LEU A 45 2.22 0.41 3.81
CA LEU A 45 1.06 0.52 2.92
C LEU A 45 0.28 1.82 3.18
N THR A 46 0.11 2.24 4.44
CA THR A 46 -0.55 3.51 4.77
C THR A 46 0.23 4.74 4.27
N GLU A 47 1.56 4.70 4.30
CA GLU A 47 2.36 5.78 3.72
C GLU A 47 2.30 5.77 2.19
N ILE A 48 2.25 4.59 1.56
CA ILE A 48 2.03 4.45 0.11
C ILE A 48 0.66 4.99 -0.30
N ASP A 49 -0.40 4.63 0.41
CA ASP A 49 -1.75 5.19 0.23
C ASP A 49 -1.72 6.72 0.29
N SER A 50 -1.03 7.28 1.29
CA SER A 50 -0.89 8.72 1.45
C SER A 50 -0.08 9.40 0.33
N ILE A 51 0.85 8.68 -0.31
CA ILE A 51 1.60 9.17 -1.48
C ILE A 51 0.68 9.18 -2.70
N VAL A 52 -0.06 8.11 -2.97
CA VAL A 52 -1.00 8.04 -4.10
C VAL A 52 -2.13 9.05 -3.95
N ALA A 53 -2.70 9.20 -2.75
CA ALA A 53 -3.72 10.20 -2.46
C ALA A 53 -3.23 11.65 -2.64
N SER A 54 -1.90 11.89 -2.63
CA SER A 54 -1.32 13.19 -2.95
C SER A 54 -1.16 13.46 -4.46
N GLY A 55 -1.58 12.52 -5.31
CA GLY A 55 -1.49 12.59 -6.77
C GLY A 55 -0.17 12.06 -7.35
N THR A 56 0.69 11.44 -6.52
CA THR A 56 1.92 10.81 -7.01
C THR A 56 1.63 9.42 -7.54
N LYS A 57 1.88 9.19 -8.83
CA LYS A 57 1.73 7.85 -9.44
C LYS A 57 2.89 6.96 -9.05
N LEU A 58 2.59 5.80 -8.47
CA LEU A 58 3.57 4.78 -8.12
C LEU A 58 3.38 3.56 -9.01
N ASN A 59 4.48 2.97 -9.48
CA ASN A 59 4.42 1.71 -10.20
C ASN A 59 4.80 0.56 -9.26
N ILE A 60 3.82 -0.03 -8.60
CA ILE A 60 4.00 -1.17 -7.70
C ILE A 60 3.59 -2.52 -8.31
N GLN A 61 3.36 -2.58 -9.63
CA GLN A 61 2.90 -3.82 -10.29
C GLN A 61 3.84 -5.00 -10.02
N TYR A 62 5.15 -4.74 -9.97
CA TYR A 62 6.15 -5.77 -9.69
C TYR A 62 5.99 -6.42 -8.31
N CYS A 63 5.39 -5.72 -7.34
CA CYS A 63 5.09 -6.29 -6.02
C CYS A 63 3.87 -7.22 -6.09
N ILE A 64 2.85 -6.81 -6.86
CA ILE A 64 1.58 -7.54 -6.95
C ILE A 64 1.80 -8.93 -7.52
N ASP A 65 2.61 -9.01 -8.58
CA ASP A 65 2.92 -10.26 -9.28
C ASP A 65 3.56 -11.32 -8.34
N GLU A 66 4.15 -10.89 -7.21
CA GLU A 66 4.76 -11.76 -6.19
C GLU A 66 3.86 -11.99 -4.96
N MET A 67 2.97 -11.04 -4.65
CA MET A 67 2.23 -11.01 -3.38
C MET A 67 0.76 -11.40 -3.50
N VAL A 68 0.16 -11.31 -4.70
CA VAL A 68 -1.28 -11.53 -4.91
C VAL A 68 -1.46 -12.57 -6.02
N ASP A 69 -2.27 -13.60 -5.74
CA ASP A 69 -2.57 -14.63 -6.74
C ASP A 69 -3.22 -14.00 -7.99
N PRO A 70 -2.84 -14.40 -9.23
CA PRO A 70 -3.40 -13.82 -10.45
C PRO A 70 -4.93 -13.85 -10.55
N TYR A 71 -5.58 -14.88 -10.00
CA TYR A 71 -7.05 -14.94 -9.96
C TYR A 71 -7.61 -13.89 -9.01
N HIS A 72 -7.01 -13.75 -7.82
CA HIS A 72 -7.39 -12.70 -6.87
C HIS A 72 -7.19 -11.30 -7.47
N GLN A 73 -6.11 -11.09 -8.22
CA GLN A 73 -5.87 -9.81 -8.89
C GLN A 73 -6.99 -9.45 -9.88
N GLU A 74 -7.46 -10.42 -10.67
CA GLU A 74 -8.53 -10.21 -11.64
C GLU A 74 -9.84 -9.86 -10.94
N GLU A 75 -10.25 -10.66 -9.94
CA GLU A 75 -11.51 -10.45 -9.22
C GLU A 75 -11.52 -9.12 -8.44
N ILE A 76 -10.45 -8.81 -7.71
CA ILE A 76 -10.34 -7.52 -6.98
C ILE A 76 -10.38 -6.36 -7.97
N LEU A 77 -9.70 -6.47 -9.11
CA LEU A 77 -9.65 -5.38 -10.10
C LEU A 77 -11.00 -5.15 -10.77
N ASP A 78 -11.74 -6.21 -11.06
CA ASP A 78 -13.08 -6.10 -11.66
C ASP A 78 -14.07 -5.50 -10.66
N LEU A 79 -14.03 -5.92 -9.39
CA LEU A 79 -14.84 -5.29 -8.36
C LEU A 79 -14.50 -3.80 -8.22
N LEU A 80 -13.22 -3.42 -8.14
CA LEU A 80 -12.78 -2.01 -8.06
C LEU A 80 -13.22 -1.15 -9.26
N ARG A 81 -13.46 -1.75 -10.44
CA ARG A 81 -13.95 -1.03 -11.63
C ARG A 81 -15.46 -0.80 -11.61
N GLU A 82 -16.21 -1.76 -11.10
CA GLU A 82 -17.67 -1.69 -11.00
C GLU A 82 -18.12 -0.86 -9.79
N SER A 83 -17.27 -0.83 -8.78
CA SER A 83 -17.50 -0.24 -7.47
C SER A 83 -17.20 1.27 -7.44
N GLU A 84 -18.09 2.04 -6.81
CA GLU A 84 -17.77 3.38 -6.29
C GLU A 84 -17.11 3.33 -4.89
N TYR A 85 -16.82 2.13 -4.38
CA TYR A 85 -16.34 1.88 -3.01
C TYR A 85 -14.88 2.28 -2.89
N ASP A 86 -14.64 3.34 -2.11
CA ASP A 86 -13.31 3.73 -1.65
C ASP A 86 -12.89 3.01 -0.36
N ASN A 87 -13.77 2.18 0.20
CA ASN A 87 -13.61 1.53 1.50
C ASN A 87 -13.15 0.08 1.36
N ILE A 88 -12.00 -0.24 1.97
CA ILE A 88 -11.39 -1.57 1.93
C ILE A 88 -12.26 -2.63 2.61
N HIS A 89 -12.94 -2.31 3.71
CA HIS A 89 -13.81 -3.29 4.40
C HIS A 89 -15.03 -3.66 3.56
N GLU A 90 -15.65 -2.70 2.88
CA GLU A 90 -16.79 -2.99 1.98
C GLU A 90 -16.35 -3.89 0.82
N ILE A 91 -15.17 -3.64 0.26
CA ILE A 91 -14.59 -4.47 -0.80
C ILE A 91 -14.32 -5.90 -0.29
N LEU A 92 -13.78 -6.06 0.92
CA LEU A 92 -13.54 -7.37 1.52
C LEU A 92 -14.84 -8.14 1.82
N GLU A 93 -15.87 -7.46 2.33
CA GLU A 93 -17.17 -8.07 2.59
C GLU A 93 -17.81 -8.62 1.30
N GLU A 94 -17.70 -7.89 0.19
CA GLU A 94 -18.21 -8.31 -1.13
C GLU A 94 -17.38 -9.45 -1.75
N LEU A 95 -16.07 -9.45 -1.59
CA LEU A 95 -15.19 -10.51 -2.09
C LEU A 95 -15.26 -11.80 -1.26
N GLY A 96 -15.53 -11.68 0.04
CA GLY A 96 -15.49 -12.78 1.00
C GLY A 96 -14.20 -12.74 1.82
N GLU A 97 -14.32 -12.30 3.09
CA GLU A 97 -13.20 -12.11 4.03
C GLU A 97 -12.37 -13.38 4.29
N ASP A 98 -12.92 -14.57 4.05
CA ASP A 98 -12.23 -15.85 4.26
C ASP A 98 -11.29 -16.22 3.10
N GLU A 99 -11.49 -15.66 1.90
CA GLU A 99 -10.70 -15.94 0.69
C GLU A 99 -9.67 -14.84 0.40
N TYR A 100 -9.96 -13.61 0.83
CA TYR A 100 -9.19 -12.41 0.51
C TYR A 100 -8.62 -11.72 1.74
N THR A 101 -7.36 -11.32 1.68
CA THR A 101 -6.73 -10.55 2.75
C THR A 101 -6.86 -9.04 2.51
N GLU A 102 -6.89 -8.28 3.61
CA GLU A 102 -6.87 -6.80 3.55
C GLU A 102 -5.65 -6.28 2.79
N GLU A 103 -4.51 -6.96 2.93
CA GLU A 103 -3.27 -6.59 2.26
C GLU A 103 -3.37 -6.71 0.73
N GLU A 104 -3.91 -7.81 0.21
CA GLU A 104 -4.15 -8.00 -1.24
C GLU A 104 -5.06 -6.90 -1.80
N VAL A 105 -6.18 -6.63 -1.12
CA VAL A 105 -7.14 -5.61 -1.54
C VAL A 105 -6.49 -4.22 -1.55
N ARG A 106 -5.71 -3.87 -0.52
CA ARG A 106 -5.00 -2.59 -0.44
C ARG A 106 -3.98 -2.43 -1.55
N LEU A 107 -3.18 -3.46 -1.80
CA LEU A 107 -2.18 -3.47 -2.86
C LEU A 107 -2.83 -3.27 -4.24
N MET A 108 -3.92 -3.98 -4.52
CA MET A 108 -4.67 -3.84 -5.77
C MET A 108 -5.32 -2.46 -5.92
N ARG A 109 -5.87 -1.90 -4.83
CA ARG A 109 -6.43 -0.55 -4.83
C ARG A 109 -5.38 0.52 -5.14
N ILE A 110 -4.18 0.42 -4.57
CA ILE A 110 -3.06 1.34 -4.87
C ILE A 110 -2.69 1.30 -6.36
N VAL A 111 -2.65 0.11 -6.95
CA VAL A 111 -2.38 -0.09 -8.39
C VAL A 111 -3.48 0.53 -9.23
N PHE A 112 -4.74 0.27 -8.87
CA PHE A 112 -5.91 0.81 -9.56
C PHE A 112 -5.89 2.33 -9.57
N LEU A 113 -5.73 2.97 -8.41
CA LEU A 113 -5.65 4.43 -8.29
C LEU A 113 -4.42 5.00 -9.04
N SER A 114 -3.29 4.30 -9.06
CA SER A 114 -2.10 4.77 -9.79
C SER A 114 -2.28 4.68 -11.32
N LYS A 115 -3.02 3.68 -11.81
CA LYS A 115 -3.28 3.46 -13.25
C LYS A 115 -4.43 4.29 -13.79
N PHE A 116 -5.53 4.39 -13.03
CA PHE A 116 -6.81 4.95 -13.49
C PHE A 116 -7.20 6.27 -12.81
N GLY A 117 -6.57 6.62 -11.68
CA GLY A 117 -6.66 7.94 -11.04
C GLY A 117 -5.74 8.98 -11.68
#